data_AF-X1E2R7-F1
#
_entry.id   AF-X1E2R7-F1
#
_cell.length_a   1.000
_cell.length_b   1.000
_cell.length_c   1.000
_cell.angle_alpha   90.00
_cell.angle_beta   90.00
_cell.angle_gamma   90.00
#
_symmetry.space_group_name_H-M   'P 1'
#
loop_
_entity.id
_entity.type
_entity.pdbx_description
1 polymer ?
#
loop_
_entity_poly.entity_id
_entity_poly.type
_entity_poly.pdbx_seq_one_letter_code
_entity_poly.pdbx_strand_id
1 'polypeptide(L)'
;MGKEISTGLKYILLVHFILGLIIGVIFLFFPKEYCDLFSIPINDHGMYRLVGAASLALGFSSYLAYRNHDWDVVKLFVQMELIWLIGANIGMMWWLFTGGPVMAWLIEIMFIFFLVAFLFFYFQEKK
;
A
#
# COMPACT_ATOMS: atom_id res chain seq x y z
N MET A 1 -6.20 22.21 -19.98
CA MET A 1 -6.88 21.02 -19.42
C MET A 1 -5.79 20.02 -19.07
N GLY A 2 -5.69 19.61 -17.81
CA GLY A 2 -4.69 18.64 -17.37
C GLY A 2 -4.86 17.31 -18.10
N LYS A 3 -3.77 16.56 -18.26
CA LYS A 3 -3.80 15.25 -18.90
C LYS A 3 -4.68 14.31 -18.06
N GLU A 4 -5.68 13.70 -18.67
CA GLU A 4 -6.51 12.71 -17.98
C GLU A 4 -5.72 11.44 -17.68
N ILE A 5 -5.90 10.89 -16.48
CA ILE A 5 -5.29 9.61 -16.09
C ILE A 5 -5.91 8.43 -16.84
N SER A 6 -5.08 7.45 -17.19
CA SER A 6 -5.50 6.22 -17.87
C SER A 6 -6.46 5.38 -17.02
N THR A 7 -7.30 4.61 -17.71
CA THR A 7 -8.21 3.64 -17.09
C THR A 7 -7.45 2.60 -16.25
N GLY A 8 -6.25 2.22 -16.68
CA GLY A 8 -5.39 1.29 -15.93
C GLY A 8 -5.00 1.84 -14.56
N LEU A 9 -4.53 3.10 -14.51
CA LEU A 9 -4.20 3.75 -13.24
C LEU A 9 -5.44 3.90 -12.35
N LYS A 10 -6.61 4.22 -12.92
CA LYS A 10 -7.87 4.26 -12.16
C LYS A 10 -8.18 2.92 -11.47
N TYR A 11 -7.99 1.80 -12.16
CA TYR A 11 -8.19 0.48 -11.55
C TYR A 11 -7.16 0.17 -10.46
N ILE A 12 -5.88 0.48 -10.67
CA ILE A 12 -4.85 0.29 -9.64
C ILE A 12 -5.17 1.10 -8.38
N LEU A 13 -5.54 2.37 -8.53
CA LEU A 13 -5.92 3.22 -7.40
C LEU A 13 -7.14 2.67 -6.65
N LEU A 14 -8.14 2.15 -7.37
CA LEU A 14 -9.33 1.55 -6.75
C LEU A 14 -9.00 0.27 -6.00
N VAL A 15 -8.19 -0.63 -6.59
CA VAL A 15 -7.77 -1.87 -5.93
C VAL A 15 -6.91 -1.57 -4.71
N HIS A 16 -5.98 -0.61 -4.83
CA HIS A 16 -5.15 -0.15 -3.71
C HIS A 16 -5.99 0.41 -2.57
N PHE A 17 -7.01 1.23 -2.88
CA PHE A 17 -7.96 1.72 -1.88
C PHE A 17 -8.67 0.57 -1.15
N ILE A 18 -9.22 -0.40 -1.88
CA ILE A 18 -9.96 -1.51 -1.28
C ILE A 18 -9.04 -2.34 -0.36
N LEU A 19 -7.84 -2.67 -0.81
CA LEU A 19 -6.88 -3.43 0.00
C LEU A 19 -6.36 -2.62 1.19
N GLY A 20 -6.07 -1.34 1.01
CA GLY A 20 -5.70 -0.43 2.09
C GLY A 20 -6.79 -0.29 3.14
N LEU A 21 -8.06 -0.30 2.73
CA LEU A 21 -9.21 -0.31 3.64
C LEU A 21 -9.30 -1.64 4.42
N ILE A 22 -9.24 -2.78 3.74
CA ILE A 22 -9.34 -4.10 4.37
C ILE A 22 -8.18 -4.31 5.36
N ILE A 23 -6.94 -4.15 4.90
CA ILE A 23 -5.74 -4.34 5.72
C ILE A 23 -5.68 -3.28 6.81
N GLY A 24 -6.00 -2.04 6.48
CA GLY A 24 -6.02 -0.93 7.43
C GLY A 24 -6.98 -1.17 8.59
N VAL A 25 -8.21 -1.61 8.32
CA VAL A 25 -9.19 -1.96 9.35
C VAL A 25 -8.72 -3.16 10.17
N ILE A 26 -8.25 -4.23 9.53
CA ILE A 26 -7.79 -5.43 10.23
C ILE A 26 -6.62 -5.09 11.16
N PHE A 27 -5.60 -4.38 10.70
CA PHE A 27 -4.41 -4.09 11.50
C PHE A 27 -4.66 -3.04 12.58
N LEU A 28 -5.58 -2.10 12.33
CA LEU A 28 -5.94 -1.08 13.31
C LEU A 28 -6.76 -1.64 14.48
N PHE A 29 -7.71 -2.54 14.21
CA PHE A 29 -8.67 -3.00 15.22
C PHE A 29 -8.46 -4.44 15.67
N PHE A 30 -8.01 -5.31 14.76
CA PHE A 30 -7.90 -6.76 14.97
C PHE A 30 -6.49 -7.34 14.66
N PRO A 31 -5.39 -6.69 15.12
CA PRO A 31 -4.05 -7.15 14.77
C PRO A 31 -3.71 -8.51 15.40
N LYS A 32 -4.29 -8.83 16.56
CA LYS A 32 -4.05 -10.11 17.24
C LYS A 32 -4.67 -11.26 16.46
N GLU A 33 -5.93 -11.10 16.07
CA GLU A 33 -6.69 -12.10 15.31
C GLU A 33 -6.02 -12.41 13.98
N TYR A 34 -5.50 -11.38 13.30
CA TYR A 34 -4.68 -11.55 12.10
C TYR A 34 -3.41 -12.35 12.39
N CYS A 35 -2.66 -11.97 13.42
CA CYS A 35 -1.40 -12.63 13.78
C CYS A 35 -1.62 -14.09 14.18
N ASP A 36 -2.65 -14.37 14.99
CA ASP A 36 -3.04 -15.72 15.42
C ASP A 36 -3.40 -16.60 14.21
N LEU A 37 -4.16 -16.06 13.24
CA LEU A 37 -4.53 -16.77 12.01
C LEU A 37 -3.32 -17.25 11.20
N PHE A 38 -2.24 -16.47 11.18
CA PHE A 38 -1.02 -16.76 10.43
C PHE A 38 0.14 -17.27 11.28
N SER A 39 -0.11 -17.56 12.57
CA SER A 39 0.93 -17.97 13.54
C SER A 39 2.11 -16.99 13.59
N ILE A 40 1.83 -15.69 13.44
CA ILE A 40 2.82 -14.61 13.52
C ILE A 40 2.94 -14.19 14.99
N PRO A 41 4.13 -14.20 15.61
CA PRO A 41 4.29 -13.70 16.97
C PRO A 41 4.05 -12.18 17.02
N ILE A 42 3.17 -11.75 17.93
CA ILE A 42 2.88 -10.33 18.16
C ILE A 42 3.50 -9.88 19.49
N ASN A 43 4.60 -9.13 19.40
CA ASN A 43 5.28 -8.57 20.57
C ASN A 43 4.84 -7.13 20.86
N ASP A 44 4.35 -6.41 19.84
CA ASP A 44 3.93 -5.02 19.96
C ASP A 44 2.67 -4.78 19.11
N HIS A 45 1.53 -4.66 19.79
CA HIS A 45 0.25 -4.34 19.15
C HIS A 45 0.22 -2.91 18.59
N GLY A 46 0.96 -1.97 19.21
CA GLY A 46 1.00 -0.57 18.79
C GLY A 46 1.56 -0.41 17.39
N MET A 47 2.59 -1.17 17.04
CA MET A 47 3.18 -1.15 15.69
C MET A 47 2.20 -1.61 14.62
N TYR A 48 1.48 -2.72 14.83
CA TYR A 48 0.47 -3.16 13.88
C TYR A 48 -0.67 -2.13 13.73
N ARG A 49 -1.13 -1.53 14.83
CA ARG A 49 -2.16 -0.48 14.76
C ARG A 49 -1.69 0.74 14.00
N LEU A 50 -0.44 1.14 14.17
CA LEU A 50 0.16 2.24 13.42
C LEU A 50 0.22 1.92 11.92
N VAL A 51 0.62 0.71 11.54
CA VAL A 51 0.60 0.25 10.15
C VAL A 51 -0.83 0.21 9.60
N GLY A 52 -1.81 -0.19 10.41
CA GLY A 52 -3.23 -0.14 10.05
C GLY A 52 -3.70 1.29 9.76
N ALA A 53 -3.38 2.25 10.62
CA ALA A 53 -3.68 3.66 10.42
C ALA A 53 -2.99 4.23 9.16
N ALA A 54 -1.72 3.89 8.93
CA ALA A 54 -0.99 4.28 7.73
C ALA A 54 -1.64 3.70 6.45
N SER A 55 -2.04 2.42 6.49
CA SER A 55 -2.71 1.75 5.37
C SER A 55 -4.06 2.37 5.03
N LEU A 56 -4.83 2.79 6.05
CA LEU A 56 -6.06 3.55 5.84
C LEU A 56 -5.77 4.90 5.18
N ALA A 57 -4.80 5.67 5.70
CA ALA A 57 -4.45 6.97 5.15
C ALA A 57 -4.04 6.87 3.67
N LEU A 58 -3.18 5.91 3.33
CA LEU A 58 -2.72 5.67 1.96
C LEU A 58 -3.84 5.15 1.05
N GLY A 59 -4.63 4.19 1.53
CA GLY A 59 -5.80 3.68 0.81
C GLY A 59 -6.79 4.80 0.48
N PHE A 60 -7.16 5.65 1.44
CA PHE A 60 -8.02 6.80 1.19
C PHE A 60 -7.37 7.85 0.28
N SER A 61 -6.06 8.04 0.37
CA SER A 61 -5.33 8.89 -0.57
C SER A 61 -5.48 8.40 -2.02
N SER A 62 -5.43 7.09 -2.22
CA SER A 62 -5.68 6.45 -3.52
C SER A 62 -7.13 6.62 -3.99
N TYR A 63 -8.11 6.58 -3.08
CA TYR A 63 -9.50 6.90 -3.42
C TYR A 63 -9.67 8.37 -3.86
N LEU A 64 -9.04 9.31 -3.15
CA LEU A 64 -9.07 10.73 -3.53
C LEU A 64 -8.41 10.96 -4.89
N ALA A 65 -7.30 10.29 -5.16
CA ALA A 65 -6.64 10.31 -6.46
C ALA A 65 -7.53 9.68 -7.56
N TYR A 66 -8.20 8.55 -7.29
CA TYR A 66 -9.14 7.91 -8.21
C TYR A 66 -10.30 8.84 -8.61
N ARG A 67 -10.77 9.67 -7.68
CA ARG A 67 -11.82 10.68 -7.90
C ARG A 67 -11.33 11.89 -8.68
N ASN A 68 -10.01 12.08 -8.81
CA ASN A 68 -9.42 13.16 -9.57
C ASN A 68 -9.05 12.68 -10.98
N HIS A 69 -9.24 13.54 -11.98
CA HIS A 69 -8.92 13.21 -13.37
C HIS A 69 -7.63 13.88 -13.82
N ASP A 70 -7.14 14.89 -13.11
CA ASP A 70 -5.95 15.64 -13.47
C ASP A 70 -4.68 14.91 -13.01
N TRP A 71 -3.85 14.50 -13.98
CA TRP A 71 -2.58 13.87 -13.71
C TRP A 71 -1.67 14.69 -12.80
N ASP A 72 -1.64 16.03 -12.91
CA ASP A 72 -0.72 16.84 -12.10
C ASP A 72 -1.06 16.75 -10.60
N VAL A 73 -2.35 16.58 -10.28
CA VAL A 73 -2.79 16.34 -8.90
C VAL A 73 -2.54 14.89 -8.49
N VAL A 74 -2.94 13.92 -9.33
CA VAL A 74 -2.78 12.47 -9.06
C VAL A 74 -1.32 12.08 -8.89
N LYS A 75 -0.42 12.72 -9.62
CA LYS A 75 1.03 12.51 -9.56
C LYS A 75 1.59 12.68 -8.16
N LEU A 76 1.11 13.65 -7.39
CA LEU A 76 1.57 13.86 -6.01
C LEU A 76 1.23 12.67 -5.11
N PHE A 77 0.02 12.10 -5.27
CA PHE A 77 -0.39 10.89 -4.55
C PHE A 77 0.46 9.70 -4.97
N VAL A 78 0.66 9.49 -6.27
CA VAL A 78 1.51 8.39 -6.78
C VAL A 78 2.94 8.51 -6.27
N GLN A 79 3.52 9.72 -6.24
CA GLN A 79 4.88 9.93 -5.71
C GLN A 79 4.97 9.62 -4.21
N MET A 80 3.97 10.01 -3.42
CA MET A 80 3.91 9.67 -1.99
C MET A 80 3.82 8.16 -1.78
N GLU A 81 2.96 7.46 -2.54
CA GLU A 81 2.83 6.01 -2.50
C GLU A 81 4.15 5.32 -2.88
N LEU A 82 4.85 5.82 -3.91
CA LEU A 82 6.15 5.29 -4.31
C LEU A 82 7.20 5.41 -3.18
N ILE A 83 7.28 6.57 -2.51
CA ILE A 83 8.21 6.77 -1.40
C ILE A 83 7.90 5.80 -0.26
N TRP A 84 6.63 5.68 0.13
CA TRP A 84 6.20 4.75 1.15
C TRP A 84 6.52 3.30 0.78
N LEU A 85 6.13 2.87 -0.42
CA LEU A 85 6.31 1.49 -0.88
C LEU A 85 7.79 1.12 -0.96
N ILE A 86 8.67 2.01 -1.43
CA ILE A 86 10.12 1.75 -1.43
C ILE A 86 10.61 1.50 0.00
N GLY A 87 10.25 2.37 0.96
CA GLY A 87 10.63 2.20 2.35
C GLY A 87 10.07 0.92 2.98
N ALA A 88 8.79 0.64 2.72
CA ALA A 88 8.09 -0.54 3.22
C ALA A 88 8.73 -1.84 2.69
N ASN A 89 8.97 -1.95 1.38
CA ASN A 89 9.61 -3.12 0.78
C ASN A 89 11.03 -3.33 1.34
N ILE A 90 11.84 -2.26 1.48
CA ILE A 90 13.19 -2.38 2.06
C ILE A 90 13.13 -2.90 3.51
N GLY A 91 12.27 -2.31 4.33
CA GLY A 91 12.12 -2.71 5.74
C GLY A 91 11.59 -4.12 5.91
N MET A 92 10.56 -4.49 5.13
CA MET A 92 9.96 -5.82 5.15
C MET A 92 10.92 -6.89 4.62
N MET A 93 11.61 -6.64 3.51
CA MET A 93 12.64 -7.55 3.00
C MET A 93 13.74 -7.79 4.02
N TRP A 94 14.25 -6.72 4.65
CA TRP A 94 15.26 -6.85 5.70
C TRP A 94 14.75 -7.76 6.83
N TRP A 95 13.55 -7.49 7.35
CA TRP A 95 12.94 -8.31 8.39
C TRP A 95 12.76 -9.78 7.97
N LEU A 96 12.22 -10.03 6.77
CA LEU A 96 12.00 -11.37 6.23
C LEU A 96 13.31 -12.15 6.08
N PHE A 97 14.37 -11.53 5.56
CA PHE A 97 15.68 -12.18 5.43
C PHE A 97 16.41 -12.39 6.77
N THR A 98 16.01 -11.67 7.82
CA THR A 98 16.56 -11.84 9.18
C THR A 98 15.75 -12.77 10.10
N GLY A 99 14.78 -13.50 9.54
CA GLY A 99 14.00 -14.49 10.28
C GLY A 99 12.53 -14.13 10.51
N GLY A 100 11.98 -13.23 9.69
CA GLY A 100 10.54 -12.98 9.66
C GLY A 100 9.73 -14.24 9.32
N PRO A 101 8.47 -14.33 9.77
CA PRO A 101 7.60 -15.47 9.52
C PRO A 101 7.27 -15.59 8.03
N VAL A 102 7.18 -16.82 7.52
CA VAL A 102 6.93 -17.09 6.09
C VAL A 102 5.62 -16.44 5.60
N MET A 103 4.60 -16.37 6.44
CA MET A 103 3.31 -15.77 6.04
C MET A 103 3.39 -14.26 5.76
N ALA A 104 4.40 -13.56 6.27
CA ALA A 104 4.58 -12.14 5.98
C ALA A 104 4.99 -11.86 4.52
N TRP A 105 5.43 -12.88 3.77
CA TRP A 105 5.67 -12.76 2.33
C TRP A 105 4.42 -12.37 1.55
N LEU A 106 3.22 -12.68 2.05
CA LEU A 106 1.96 -12.29 1.40
C LEU A 106 1.82 -10.77 1.31
N ILE A 107 2.13 -10.05 2.40
CA ILE A 107 2.10 -8.59 2.44
C ILE A 107 3.21 -8.02 1.57
N GLU A 108 4.40 -8.62 1.63
CA GLU A 108 5.55 -8.16 0.86
C GLU A 108 5.31 -8.27 -0.65
N ILE A 109 4.78 -9.40 -1.14
CA ILE A 109 4.44 -9.58 -2.55
C ILE A 109 3.41 -8.53 -3.00
N MET A 110 2.44 -8.21 -2.14
CA MET A 110 1.47 -7.15 -2.40
C MET A 110 2.15 -5.78 -2.51
N PHE A 111 3.08 -5.45 -1.62
CA PHE A 111 3.84 -4.19 -1.68
C PHE A 111 4.72 -4.11 -2.94
N ILE A 112 5.37 -5.20 -3.35
CA ILE A 112 6.14 -5.26 -4.61
C ILE A 112 5.21 -5.01 -5.80
N PHE A 113 4.06 -5.68 -5.83
CA PHE A 113 3.07 -5.52 -6.90
C PHE A 113 2.65 -4.06 -7.06
N PHE A 114 2.28 -3.39 -5.97
CA PHE A 114 1.88 -1.99 -6.03
C PHE A 114 3.03 -1.05 -6.37
N LEU A 115 4.24 -1.32 -5.88
CA LEU A 115 5.43 -0.53 -6.25
C LEU A 115 5.65 -0.58 -7.75
N VAL A 116 5.63 -1.78 -8.34
CA VAL A 116 5.81 -1.97 -9.79
C VAL A 116 4.67 -1.32 -10.56
N ALA A 117 3.43 -1.48 -10.13
CA ALA A 117 2.26 -0.89 -10.80
C ALA A 117 2.32 0.64 -10.79
N PHE A 118 2.57 1.27 -9.64
CA PHE A 118 2.67 2.72 -9.55
C PHE A 118 3.88 3.27 -10.30
N LEU A 119 5.03 2.57 -10.30
CA LEU A 119 6.19 2.95 -11.10
C LEU A 119 5.85 2.94 -12.59
N PHE A 120 5.22 1.86 -13.06
CA PHE A 120 4.81 1.70 -14.44
C PHE A 120 3.89 2.85 -14.88
N PHE A 121 2.82 3.11 -14.13
CA PHE A 121 1.88 4.18 -14.47
C PHE A 121 2.49 5.57 -14.32
N TYR A 122 3.39 5.80 -13.37
CA TYR A 122 4.11 7.07 -13.25
C TYR A 122 4.90 7.40 -14.52
N PHE A 123 5.61 6.43 -15.10
CA PHE A 123 6.35 6.64 -16.34
C PHE A 123 5.44 6.66 -17.58
N GLN A 124 4.33 5.94 -17.58
CA GLN A 124 3.35 5.97 -18.66
C GLN A 124 2.66 7.34 -18.76
N GLU A 125 2.23 7.90 -17.63
CA GLU A 125 1.50 9.18 -17.61
C GLU A 125 2.42 10.40 -17.79
N LYS A 126 3.72 10.26 -17.51
CA LYS A 126 4.71 11.32 -17.79
C LYS A 126 4.97 11.54 -19.29
N LYS A 127 4.77 10.51 -20.13
CA LYS A 127 4.96 10.59 -21.59
C LYS A 127 3.83 11.35 -22.27
#